data_AF-A0AAU9UKD0-F1
#
_entry.id   AF-A0AAU9UKD0-F1
#
_cell.length_a   1.000
_cell.length_b   1.000
_cell.length_c   1.000
_cell.angle_alpha   90.00
_cell.angle_beta   90.00
_cell.angle_gamma   90.00
#
_symmetry.space_group_name_H-M   'P 1'
#
loop_
_entity.id
_entity.type
_entity.pdbx_description
1 polymer ?
#
loop_
_entity_poly.entity_id
_entity_poly.type
_entity_poly.pdbx_seq_one_letter_code
_entity_poly.pdbx_strand_id
1 'polypeptide(L)' 'MTYHKLPIENLYWSYDEDVGIEMVSISMPRQRFWDVKMNVHFVNNDEASSTKDKMFKVRPVTDILMNKFLLVGS' A
#
# COMPACT_ATOMS: atom_id res chain seq x y z
N MET A 1 -4.80 -3.03 14.08
CA MET A 1 -5.84 -4.01 13.70
C MET A 1 -6.88 -3.29 12.86
N THR A 2 -7.14 -3.74 11.64
CA THR A 2 -8.20 -3.18 10.79
C THR A 2 -9.51 -3.88 11.16
N TYR A 3 -10.54 -3.12 11.51
CA TYR A 3 -11.79 -3.61 12.10
C TYR A 3 -12.58 -4.56 11.17
N HIS A 4 -12.36 -4.49 9.85
CA HIS A 4 -12.93 -5.41 8.86
C HIS A 4 -11.84 -5.86 7.86
N LYS A 5 -11.29 -7.05 8.06
CA LYS A 5 -10.33 -7.65 7.13
C LYS A 5 -11.04 -8.68 6.25
N LEU A 6 -11.32 -8.29 5.01
CA LEU A 6 -11.93 -9.19 4.02
C LEU A 6 -10.84 -10.08 3.40
N PRO A 7 -11.18 -11.31 2.97
CA PRO A 7 -10.20 -12.24 2.41
C PRO A 7 -9.60 -11.77 1.09
N ILE A 8 -10.32 -10.91 0.35
CA ILE A 8 -9.90 -10.38 -0.96
C ILE A 8 -10.24 -8.89 -1.03
N GLU A 9 -9.30 -8.08 -1.52
CA GLU A 9 -9.45 -6.61 -1.60
C GLU A 9 -10.66 -6.15 -2.41
N ASN A 10 -11.08 -6.92 -3.42
CA ASN A 10 -12.24 -6.53 -4.24
C ASN A 10 -13.55 -6.52 -3.45
N LEU A 11 -13.65 -7.29 -2.36
CA LEU A 11 -14.86 -7.40 -1.56
C LEU A 11 -15.19 -6.09 -0.83
N TYR A 12 -14.20 -5.22 -0.60
CA TYR A 12 -14.45 -3.91 0.00
C TYR A 12 -15.43 -3.04 -0.81
N TRP A 13 -15.57 -3.31 -2.11
CA TRP A 13 -16.52 -2.64 -3.02
C TRP A 13 -17.65 -3.57 -3.49
N SER A 14 -17.85 -4.72 -2.84
CA SER A 14 -18.98 -5.56 -3.19
C SER A 14 -20.30 -4.86 -2.85
N TYR A 15 -21.36 -5.22 -3.58
CA TYR A 15 -22.73 -4.82 -3.25
C TYR A 15 -23.43 -5.85 -2.35
N ASP A 16 -22.74 -6.96 -2.03
CA ASP A 16 -23.25 -7.97 -1.11
C ASP A 16 -23.33 -7.39 0.32
N GLU A 17 -24.44 -7.67 0.99
CA GLU A 17 -24.82 -7.08 2.29
C GLU A 17 -23.83 -7.39 3.43
N ASP A 18 -23.09 -8.49 3.32
CA ASP A 18 -22.20 -9.04 4.36
C ASP A 18 -20.72 -8.67 4.19
N VAL A 19 -20.33 -8.14 3.03
CA VAL A 19 -18.90 -7.87 2.72
C VAL A 19 -18.63 -6.47 2.16
N GLY A 20 -19.62 -5.81 1.54
CA GLY A 20 -19.47 -4.44 1.06
C GLY A 20 -19.23 -3.47 2.21
N ILE A 21 -18.15 -2.67 2.13
CA ILE A 21 -17.91 -1.61 3.13
C ILE A 21 -18.25 -0.26 2.49
N GLU A 22 -19.43 0.26 2.82
CA GLU A 22 -19.94 1.53 2.30
C GLU A 22 -18.94 2.69 2.47
N MET A 23 -18.26 2.76 3.61
CA MET A 23 -17.23 3.77 3.85
C MET A 23 -16.11 3.72 2.80
N VAL A 24 -15.72 2.54 2.33
CA VAL A 24 -14.68 2.39 1.31
C VAL A 24 -15.20 2.82 -0.06
N SER A 25 -16.41 2.40 -0.45
CA SER A 25 -16.99 2.72 -1.75
C SER A 25 -17.32 4.21 -1.92
N ILE A 26 -17.77 4.88 -0.85
CA ILE A 26 -17.99 6.33 -0.82
C ILE A 26 -16.66 7.09 -0.90
N SER A 27 -15.62 6.62 -0.20
CA SER A 27 -14.33 7.33 -0.15
C SER A 27 -13.58 7.29 -1.48
N MET A 28 -13.61 6.15 -2.18
CA MET A 28 -12.90 6.00 -3.45
C MET A 28 -13.53 4.88 -4.29
N PRO A 29 -13.84 5.10 -5.57
CA PRO A 29 -14.27 4.01 -6.46
C PRO A 29 -13.19 2.93 -6.61
N ARG A 30 -13.60 1.67 -6.75
CA ARG A 30 -12.70 0.51 -6.90
C ARG A 30 -11.65 0.73 -7.98
N GLN A 31 -12.06 1.21 -9.16
CA GLN A 31 -11.13 1.43 -10.28
C GLN A 31 -10.07 2.47 -9.93
N ARG A 32 -10.49 3.60 -9.33
CA ARG A 32 -9.57 4.66 -8.92
C ARG A 32 -8.55 4.16 -7.91
N PHE A 33 -8.96 3.31 -6.97
CA PHE A 33 -8.04 2.68 -6.02
C PHE A 33 -6.98 1.83 -6.72
N TRP A 34 -7.37 0.99 -7.68
CA TRP A 34 -6.42 0.19 -8.46
C TRP A 34 -5.47 1.05 -9.28
N ASP A 35 -5.99 2.09 -9.93
CA ASP A 35 -5.17 3.01 -10.73
C ASP A 35 -4.13 3.72 -9.86
N VAL A 36 -4.51 4.20 -8.67
CA VAL A 36 -3.54 4.76 -7.72
C VAL A 36 -2.53 3.69 -7.31
N LYS A 37 -3.02 2.56 -6.80
CA LYS A 37 -2.19 1.50 -6.21
C LYS A 37 -1.14 0.96 -7.17
N MET A 38 -1.48 0.77 -8.45
CA MET A 38 -0.54 0.28 -9.46
C MET A 38 0.56 1.29 -9.83
N ASN A 39 0.31 2.59 -9.61
CA ASN A 39 1.20 3.68 -10.00
C ASN A 39 1.93 4.32 -8.80
N VAL A 40 1.84 3.73 -7.60
CA VAL A 40 2.64 4.19 -6.45
C VAL A 40 4.08 3.68 -6.60
N HIS A 41 5.02 4.59 -6.83
CA HIS A 41 6.45 4.31 -6.86
C HIS A 41 7.18 5.13 -5.81
N PHE A 42 8.04 4.49 -5.03
CA PHE A 42 8.86 5.15 -4.00
C PHE A 42 10.27 5.53 -4.50
N VAL A 43 10.63 5.08 -5.70
CA VAL A 43 11.93 5.30 -6.33
C VAL A 43 11.74 5.57 -7.82
N ASN A 44 12.78 6.14 -8.44
CA ASN A 44 12.87 6.19 -9.89
C ASN A 44 13.16 4.79 -10.45
N ASN A 45 12.27 4.26 -11.30
CA ASN A 45 12.43 2.91 -11.85
C ASN A 45 13.57 2.83 -12.89
N ASP A 46 13.97 3.95 -13.50
CA ASP A 46 15.06 3.99 -14.47
C ASP A 46 16.42 3.64 -13.83
N GLU A 47 16.52 3.77 -12.52
CA GLU A 47 17.71 3.43 -11.73
C GLU A 47 17.73 1.96 -11.28
N ALA A 48 16.68 1.17 -11.57
CA ALA A 48 16.60 -0.21 -11.10
C ALA A 48 17.73 -1.10 -11.65
N SER A 49 18.24 -0.82 -12.86
CA SER A 49 19.32 -1.58 -13.48
C SER A 49 20.71 -1.24 -12.92
N SER A 50 20.87 -0.12 -12.20
CA SER A 50 22.17 0.33 -11.68
C SER A 50 22.48 -0.24 -10.28
N THR A 51 21.51 -0.89 -9.64
CA THR A 51 21.62 -1.34 -8.25
C THR A 51 21.57 -2.86 -8.11
N LYS A 52 22.29 -3.38 -7.12
CA LYS A 52 22.21 -4.78 -6.67
C LYS A 52 21.30 -4.95 -5.45
N ASP A 53 20.70 -3.86 -4.96
CA ASP A 53 19.84 -3.89 -3.79
C ASP A 53 18.49 -4.54 -4.12
N LYS A 54 18.27 -5.73 -3.54
CA LYS A 54 17.01 -6.48 -3.69
C LYS A 54 15.80 -5.73 -3.12
N MET A 55 16.00 -4.79 -2.19
CA MET A 55 14.94 -3.98 -1.59
C MET A 55 14.83 -2.58 -2.19
N PHE A 56 15.52 -2.29 -3.30
CA PHE A 56 15.59 -0.96 -3.93
C PHE A 56 14.24 -0.24 -3.98
N LYS A 57 13.19 -0.92 -4.46
CA LYS A 57 11.85 -0.34 -4.62
C LYS A 57 11.17 0.14 -3.33
N VAL A 58 11.56 -0.40 -2.19
CA VAL A 58 10.95 -0.10 -0.88
C VAL A 58 11.95 0.52 0.10
N ARG A 59 13.23 0.60 -0.27
CA ARG A 59 14.34 1.12 0.55
C ARG A 59 14.04 2.49 1.17
N PRO A 60 13.52 3.49 0.43
CA PRO A 60 13.23 4.79 1.03
C PRO A 60 12.19 4.71 2.16
N VAL A 61 11.19 3.83 2.00
CA VAL A 61 10.16 3.63 3.02
C VAL A 61 10.76 2.96 4.25
N THR A 62 11.57 1.91 4.06
CA THR A 62 12.22 1.23 5.19
C THR A 62 13.15 2.14 5.96
N ASP A 63 13.91 3.00 5.26
CA ASP A 63 14.86 3.91 5.89
C ASP A 63 14.13 4.98 6.72
N ILE A 64 13.01 5.52 6.21
CA ILE A 64 12.15 6.44 6.96
C ILE A 64 11.59 5.76 8.21
N LEU A 65 11.09 4.52 8.08
CA LEU A 65 10.53 3.78 9.20
C LEU A 65 11.60 3.46 10.26
N MET A 66 12.79 3.05 9.84
CA MET A 66 13.91 2.77 10.75
C MET A 66 14.35 4.02 11.49
N ASN A 67 14.55 5.14 10.78
CA ASN A 67 14.92 6.40 11.39
C ASN A 67 13.86 6.89 12.39
N LYS A 68 12.58 6.74 12.06
CA LYS A 68 11.48 7.27 12.87
C LYS A 68 11.13 6.41 14.09
N PHE A 69 11.29 5.09 13.99
CA PHE A 69 10.76 4.16 15.00
C PHE A 69 11.80 3.24 15.64
N LEU A 70 13.00 3.11 15.05
CA LEU A 70 14.04 2.19 15.54
C LEU A 70 15.29 2.90 16.10
N LEU A 71 15.39 4.23 16.03
CA LEU A 71 16.45 5.02 16.68
C LEU A 71 16.19 5.31 18.19
N VAL A 72 15.28 4.59 18.85
CA VAL A 72 15.13 4.62 20.32
C VAL A 72 15.69 3.30 20.88
N GLY A 73 17.02 3.21 21.00
CA GLY A 73 17.65 2.01 21.54
C GLY A 73 19.17 1.86 21.35
N SER A 74 19.94 2.96 21.35
CA SER A 74 21.42 2.90 21.52
C SER A 74 21.86 3.87 22.59
#